data_AF-V9L8R6-F1
#
_entry.id   AF-V9L8R6-F1
#
_cell.length_a   1.000
_cell.length_b   1.000
_cell.length_c   1.000
_cell.angle_alpha   90.00
_cell.angle_beta   90.00
_cell.angle_gamma   90.00
#
_symmetry.space_group_name_H-M   'P 1'
#
loop_
_entity.id
_entity.type
_entity.pdbx_description
1 polymer ?
#
loop_
_entity_poly.entity_id
_entity_poly.type
_entity_poly.pdbx_seq_one_letter_code
_entity_poly.pdbx_strand_id
1 'polypeptide(L)'
;MTTDVHLNETRIDLGEELDKGVPPQEEKTPAVDNRDPRGVNSHLKISFEDVIGEPDSVHSFDRIWLWSDALFEVSKLWCYRIISTVFAVPVSLISGFLFAVLSCLHIWCVMPCVKNCLMNMPCIQAIWRTIVDVVISPCCESMGKCFSSINLHIARD
;
A
#
# COMPACT_ATOMS: atom_id res chain seq x y z
N MET A 1 24.24 -15.56 -77.54
CA MET A 1 24.47 -16.39 -76.35
C MET A 1 24.60 -15.41 -75.18
N THR A 2 23.56 -15.39 -74.32
CA THR A 2 23.51 -14.86 -72.93
C THR A 2 23.89 -13.38 -72.68
N THR A 3 22.91 -12.45 -72.55
CA THR A 3 22.18 -12.03 -71.31
C THR A 3 23.04 -11.13 -70.39
N ASP A 4 22.64 -9.99 -69.82
CA ASP A 4 21.33 -9.39 -69.52
C ASP A 4 21.53 -7.91 -69.09
N VAL A 5 20.49 -7.08 -69.30
CA VAL A 5 19.97 -6.04 -68.39
C VAL A 5 20.92 -4.97 -67.80
N HIS A 6 20.83 -3.73 -68.29
CA HIS A 6 20.52 -2.53 -67.48
C HIS A 6 20.49 -1.25 -68.34
N LEU A 7 19.29 -0.81 -68.73
CA LEU A 7 19.04 0.58 -69.12
C LEU A 7 17.58 0.90 -68.83
N ASN A 8 17.28 1.05 -67.54
CA ASN A 8 16.01 1.59 -67.07
C ASN A 8 16.12 3.13 -67.06
N GLU A 9 15.90 3.73 -68.22
CA GLU A 9 15.43 5.11 -68.30
C GLU A 9 13.90 5.10 -68.26
N THR A 10 13.31 5.74 -67.25
CA THR A 10 12.08 6.51 -67.45
C THR A 10 11.83 7.43 -66.24
N ARG A 11 12.15 8.71 -66.42
CA ARG A 11 11.54 9.82 -65.67
C ARG A 11 10.11 10.01 -66.15
N ILE A 12 9.12 9.99 -65.25
CA ILE A 12 7.78 10.60 -65.38
C ILE A 12 7.22 10.71 -63.94
N ASP A 13 6.42 11.67 -63.49
CA ASP A 13 6.35 13.13 -63.61
C ASP A 13 5.45 13.56 -62.42
N LEU A 14 5.38 14.87 -62.17
CA LEU A 14 4.69 15.56 -61.08
C LEU A 14 3.16 15.29 -61.02
N GLY A 15 2.55 15.37 -59.82
CA GLY A 15 1.17 15.85 -59.68
C GLY A 15 0.24 15.17 -58.66
N GLU A 16 -0.06 15.92 -57.59
CA GLU A 16 -1.36 16.09 -56.88
C GLU A 16 -2.09 14.94 -56.15
N GLU A 17 -2.32 15.24 -54.85
CA GLU A 17 -3.48 14.97 -53.98
C GLU A 17 -4.23 13.62 -54.07
N LEU A 18 -4.23 12.87 -52.95
CA LEU A 18 -5.47 12.70 -52.17
C LEU A 18 -5.20 12.16 -50.75
N ASP A 19 -5.65 12.96 -49.78
CA ASP A 19 -6.07 12.57 -48.44
C ASP A 19 -6.73 11.17 -48.37
N LYS A 20 -6.19 10.29 -47.52
CA LYS A 20 -6.99 9.50 -46.58
C LYS A 20 -6.18 9.23 -45.32
N GLY A 21 -6.57 9.93 -44.25
CA GLY A 21 -6.05 9.77 -42.91
C GLY A 21 -5.97 8.31 -42.46
N VAL A 22 -4.78 7.94 -41.99
CA VAL A 22 -4.58 6.83 -41.05
C VAL A 22 -4.17 7.50 -39.74
N PRO A 23 -4.97 7.38 -38.66
CA PRO A 23 -4.56 7.95 -37.38
C PRO A 23 -3.28 7.25 -36.92
N PRO A 24 -2.27 7.97 -36.41
CA PRO A 24 -1.20 7.35 -35.66
C PRO A 24 -1.85 6.55 -34.54
N GLN A 25 -1.64 5.24 -34.55
CA GLN A 25 -2.04 4.39 -33.45
C GLN A 25 -1.34 4.94 -32.20
N GLU A 26 -2.16 5.42 -31.27
CA GLU A 26 -1.75 5.83 -29.95
C GLU A 26 -1.16 4.60 -29.27
N GLU A 27 0.16 4.45 -29.39
CA GLU A 27 0.96 3.56 -28.56
C GLU A 27 0.73 4.03 -27.13
N LYS A 28 -0.18 3.32 -26.46
CA LYS A 28 -0.57 3.57 -25.07
C LYS A 28 0.61 3.21 -24.18
N THR A 29 1.59 4.10 -24.18
CA THR A 29 2.62 4.20 -23.16
C THR A 29 1.84 4.24 -21.84
N PRO A 30 2.10 3.37 -20.85
CA PRO A 30 1.38 3.42 -19.59
C PRO A 30 1.54 4.85 -19.07
N ALA A 31 0.41 5.54 -18.88
CA ALA A 31 0.40 6.94 -18.48
C ALA A 31 1.29 7.06 -17.25
N VAL A 32 2.50 7.59 -17.46
CA VAL A 32 3.42 7.91 -16.39
C VAL A 32 2.75 9.08 -15.71
N ASP A 33 1.98 8.78 -14.65
CA ASP A 33 1.38 9.78 -13.80
C ASP A 33 2.44 10.82 -13.51
N ASN A 34 2.14 12.08 -13.84
CA ASN A 34 3.11 13.15 -13.68
C ASN A 34 3.28 13.36 -12.17
N ARG A 35 4.30 12.69 -11.60
CA ARG A 35 4.55 12.65 -10.15
C ARG A 35 4.93 14.01 -9.56
N ASP A 36 5.03 15.06 -10.38
CA ASP A 36 5.27 16.42 -9.96
C ASP A 36 4.55 17.44 -10.87
N PRO A 37 3.24 17.62 -10.71
CA PRO A 37 2.44 18.53 -11.54
C PRO A 37 2.81 20.01 -11.35
N ARG A 38 3.61 20.33 -10.32
CA ARG A 38 4.03 21.70 -9.98
C ARG A 38 5.48 21.98 -10.36
N GLY A 39 6.20 20.98 -10.88
CA GLY A 39 7.59 21.12 -11.33
C GLY A 39 8.57 21.57 -10.24
N VAL A 40 8.24 21.37 -8.96
CA VAL A 40 9.04 21.86 -7.82
C VAL A 40 10.30 21.02 -7.63
N ASN A 41 10.26 19.75 -8.03
CA ASN A 41 11.33 18.76 -7.89
C ASN A 41 12.12 18.55 -9.18
N SER A 42 12.16 19.55 -10.07
CA SER A 42 12.96 19.50 -11.30
C SER A 42 14.43 19.15 -11.02
N HIS A 43 14.97 19.60 -9.88
CA HIS A 43 16.32 19.30 -9.40
C HIS A 43 16.57 17.84 -8.97
N LEU A 44 15.52 17.03 -8.77
CA LEU A 44 15.65 15.60 -8.44
C LEU A 44 15.61 14.71 -9.69
N LYS A 45 15.39 15.29 -10.87
CA LYS A 45 15.35 14.57 -12.14
C LYS A 45 16.78 14.35 -12.65
N ILE A 46 17.45 13.38 -12.05
CA ILE A 46 18.76 12.91 -12.49
C ILE A 46 18.58 12.10 -13.78
N SER A 47 19.07 12.64 -14.89
CA SER A 47 19.21 11.93 -16.17
C SER A 47 20.53 11.16 -16.20
N PHE A 48 20.64 10.13 -17.03
CA PHE A 48 21.87 9.37 -17.19
C PHE A 48 23.05 10.28 -17.62
N GLU A 49 22.79 11.28 -18.46
CA GLU A 49 23.79 12.27 -18.88
C GLU A 49 24.36 13.10 -17.73
N ASP A 50 23.54 13.38 -16.70
CA ASP A 50 23.95 14.14 -15.51
C ASP A 50 24.85 13.33 -14.57
N VAL A 51 24.75 11.99 -14.62
CA VAL A 51 25.60 11.06 -13.85
C VAL A 51 26.96 10.84 -14.53
N ILE A 52 27.01 10.86 -15.87
CA ILE A 52 28.22 10.58 -16.66
C ILE A 52 28.99 11.86 -17.03
N GLY A 53 28.31 13.00 -17.19
CA GLY A 53 28.94 14.32 -17.32
C GLY A 53 29.65 14.60 -18.65
N GLU A 54 29.36 13.87 -19.72
CA GLU A 54 30.01 14.05 -21.03
C GLU A 54 29.19 14.93 -22.00
N PRO A 55 29.83 15.88 -22.72
CA PRO A 55 29.18 16.65 -23.79
C PRO A 55 29.02 15.84 -25.09
N ASP A 56 27.93 16.07 -25.83
CA ASP A 56 27.47 15.34 -27.04
C ASP A 56 28.46 15.16 -28.21
N SER A 57 29.66 15.74 -28.15
CA SER A 57 30.57 15.87 -29.30
C SER A 57 31.48 14.65 -29.57
N VAL A 58 31.44 13.57 -28.77
CA VAL A 58 32.32 12.38 -28.92
C VAL A 58 31.59 11.10 -29.32
N HIS A 59 30.37 11.22 -29.86
CA HIS A 59 29.39 10.15 -30.07
C HIS A 59 29.69 9.17 -31.24
N SER A 60 30.91 8.66 -31.38
CA SER A 60 31.24 7.68 -32.44
C SER A 60 30.64 6.27 -32.21
N PHE A 61 29.87 6.05 -31.13
CA PHE A 61 29.33 4.75 -30.73
C PHE A 61 27.87 4.82 -30.22
N ASP A 62 26.99 5.41 -31.01
CA ASP A 62 25.53 5.58 -30.78
C ASP A 62 24.82 4.36 -30.17
N ARG A 63 25.19 3.16 -30.63
CA ARG A 63 24.60 1.91 -30.13
C ARG A 63 24.95 1.61 -28.66
N ILE A 64 26.20 1.81 -28.23
CA ILE A 64 26.60 1.48 -26.85
C ILE A 64 26.02 2.48 -25.85
N TRP A 65 25.89 3.74 -26.26
CA TRP A 65 25.29 4.78 -25.43
C TRP A 65 23.81 4.48 -25.16
N LEU A 66 23.04 4.13 -26.21
CA LEU A 66 21.64 3.72 -26.05
C LEU A 66 21.47 2.47 -25.16
N TRP A 67 22.35 1.48 -25.31
CA TRP A 67 22.32 0.30 -24.44
C TRP A 67 22.68 0.62 -22.98
N SER A 68 23.56 1.59 -22.76
CA SER A 68 23.99 1.99 -21.41
C SER A 68 22.89 2.76 -20.69
N ASP A 69 22.21 3.66 -21.39
CA ASP A 69 21.05 4.40 -20.87
C ASP A 69 19.90 3.44 -20.51
N ALA A 70 19.54 2.53 -21.43
CA ALA A 70 18.52 1.51 -21.19
C ALA A 70 18.90 0.59 -20.01
N LEU A 71 20.17 0.15 -19.92
CA LEU A 71 20.63 -0.70 -18.82
C LEU A 71 20.60 0.04 -17.48
N PHE A 72 20.89 1.34 -17.46
CA PHE A 72 20.84 2.16 -16.26
C PHE A 72 19.40 2.29 -15.72
N GLU A 73 18.43 2.56 -16.58
CA GLU A 73 17.02 2.63 -16.18
C GLU A 73 16.49 1.30 -15.63
N VAL A 74 16.83 0.20 -16.31
CA VAL A 74 16.46 -1.16 -15.88
C VAL A 74 17.13 -1.52 -14.57
N SER A 75 18.41 -1.19 -14.40
CA SER A 75 19.18 -1.41 -13.18
C SER A 75 18.56 -0.69 -11.98
N LYS A 76 18.14 0.57 -12.15
CA LYS A 76 17.45 1.33 -11.09
C LYS A 76 16.18 0.64 -10.62
N LEU A 77 15.36 0.14 -11.55
CA LEU A 77 14.13 -0.58 -11.23
C LEU A 77 14.40 -1.91 -10.52
N TRP A 78 15.36 -2.68 -11.02
CA TRP A 78 15.74 -3.96 -10.42
C TRP A 78 16.36 -3.78 -9.03
N CYS A 79 17.23 -2.79 -8.85
CA CYS A 79 17.83 -2.45 -7.57
C CYS A 79 16.76 -2.15 -6.52
N TYR A 80 15.75 -1.34 -6.86
CA TYR A 80 14.61 -1.07 -5.96
C TYR A 80 13.87 -2.35 -5.57
N ARG A 81 13.58 -3.24 -6.53
CA ARG A 81 12.89 -4.51 -6.28
C ARG A 81 13.71 -5.45 -5.41
N ILE A 82 15.01 -5.56 -5.66
CA ILE A 82 15.91 -6.41 -4.87
C ILE A 82 16.03 -5.88 -3.45
N ILE A 83 16.28 -4.59 -3.25
CA ILE A 83 16.35 -3.98 -1.92
C ILE A 83 15.04 -4.19 -1.16
N SER A 84 13.90 -3.95 -1.80
CA SER A 84 12.59 -4.19 -1.20
C SER A 84 12.39 -5.66 -0.82
N THR A 85 12.85 -6.60 -1.64
CA THR A 85 12.74 -8.04 -1.35
C THR A 85 13.66 -8.44 -0.21
N VAL A 86 14.90 -7.97 -0.21
CA VAL A 86 15.89 -8.22 0.83
C VAL A 86 15.41 -7.68 2.18
N PHE A 87 14.69 -6.55 2.21
CA PHE A 87 14.10 -6.03 3.45
C PHE A 87 12.81 -6.74 3.85
N ALA A 88 12.04 -7.27 2.90
CA ALA A 88 10.84 -8.05 3.20
C ALA A 88 11.18 -9.38 3.91
N VAL A 89 12.30 -10.03 3.56
CA VAL A 89 12.75 -11.28 4.18
C VAL A 89 12.94 -11.18 5.71
N PRO A 90 13.76 -10.26 6.27
CA PRO A 90 13.95 -10.14 7.71
C PRO A 90 12.66 -9.71 8.42
N VAL A 91 11.85 -8.84 7.81
CA VAL A 91 10.55 -8.44 8.39
C VAL A 91 9.60 -9.64 8.50
N SER A 92 9.56 -10.50 7.47
CA SER A 92 8.79 -11.75 7.48
C SER A 92 9.30 -12.74 8.52
N LEU A 93 10.62 -12.89 8.67
CA LEU A 93 11.21 -13.74 9.69
C LEU A 93 10.89 -13.25 11.11
N ILE A 94 11.00 -11.93 11.35
CA ILE A 94 10.66 -11.33 12.65
C ILE A 94 9.18 -11.52 12.97
N SER A 95 8.28 -11.26 12.02
CA SER A 95 6.85 -11.43 12.24
C SER A 95 6.47 -12.89 12.48
N GLY A 96 7.06 -13.83 11.72
CA GLY A 96 6.88 -15.27 11.94
C GLY A 96 7.40 -15.74 13.30
N PHE A 97 8.57 -15.26 13.72
CA PHE A 97 9.13 -15.56 15.04
C PHE A 97 8.26 -15.00 16.17
N LEU A 98 7.81 -13.74 16.05
CA LEU A 98 6.88 -13.14 17.01
C LEU A 98 5.57 -13.94 17.08
N PHE A 99 5.01 -14.36 15.95
CA PHE A 99 3.80 -15.16 15.92
C PHE A 99 4.00 -16.55 16.56
N ALA A 100 5.16 -17.17 16.37
CA ALA A 100 5.50 -18.43 17.01
C ALA A 100 5.60 -18.28 18.54
N VAL A 101 6.27 -17.23 19.03
CA VAL A 101 6.37 -16.92 20.47
C VAL A 101 5.00 -16.59 21.05
N LEU A 102 4.19 -15.77 20.37
CA LEU A 102 2.83 -15.44 20.78
C LEU A 102 1.95 -16.69 20.82
N SER A 103 2.08 -17.60 19.84
CA SER A 103 1.35 -18.86 19.83
C SER A 103 1.77 -19.73 21.02
N CYS A 104 3.07 -19.87 21.28
CA CYS A 104 3.58 -20.57 22.45
C CYS A 104 2.99 -19.95 23.74
N LEU A 105 3.13 -18.63 23.92
CA LEU A 105 2.56 -17.91 25.06
C LEU A 105 1.05 -18.09 25.16
N HIS A 106 0.33 -18.14 24.06
CA HIS A 106 -1.11 -18.35 24.05
C HIS A 106 -1.47 -19.75 24.59
N ILE A 107 -0.84 -20.80 24.08
CA ILE A 107 -1.10 -22.15 24.58
C ILE A 107 -0.68 -22.28 26.05
N TRP A 108 0.49 -21.76 26.41
CA TRP A 108 1.07 -21.97 27.75
C TRP A 108 0.58 -20.99 28.81
N CYS A 109 0.26 -19.75 28.47
CA CYS A 109 -0.19 -18.72 29.41
C CYS A 109 -1.66 -18.39 29.24
N VAL A 110 -2.21 -18.27 28.03
CA VAL A 110 -3.64 -17.91 27.88
C VAL A 110 -4.54 -19.05 28.37
N MET A 111 -4.25 -20.31 28.07
CA MET A 111 -5.05 -21.44 28.59
C MET A 111 -5.11 -21.49 30.12
N PRO A 112 -3.99 -21.43 30.88
CA PRO A 112 -4.08 -21.37 32.33
C PRO A 112 -4.63 -20.03 32.84
N CYS A 113 -4.38 -18.91 32.18
CA CYS A 113 -4.99 -17.62 32.57
C CYS A 113 -6.52 -17.70 32.45
N VAL A 114 -7.06 -18.23 31.36
CA VAL A 114 -8.51 -18.40 31.19
C VAL A 114 -9.06 -19.33 32.26
N LYS A 115 -8.42 -20.47 32.53
CA LYS A 115 -8.84 -21.39 33.60
C LYS A 115 -8.79 -20.73 34.99
N ASN A 116 -7.73 -19.99 35.29
CA ASN A 116 -7.61 -19.24 36.54
C ASN A 116 -8.65 -18.13 36.64
N CYS A 117 -8.92 -17.39 35.56
CA CYS A 117 -9.97 -16.38 35.52
C CYS A 117 -11.33 -17.00 35.78
N LEU A 118 -11.66 -18.13 35.15
CA LEU A 118 -12.92 -18.84 35.38
C LEU A 118 -13.04 -19.36 36.81
N MET A 119 -11.95 -19.85 37.41
CA MET A 119 -11.92 -20.27 38.82
C MET A 119 -12.08 -19.10 39.79
N ASN A 120 -11.52 -17.93 39.46
CA ASN A 120 -11.64 -16.72 40.28
C ASN A 120 -12.94 -15.94 40.02
N MET A 121 -13.61 -16.18 38.89
CA MET A 121 -14.86 -15.54 38.49
C MET A 121 -15.96 -15.65 39.57
N PRO A 122 -16.22 -16.80 40.22
CA PRO A 122 -17.19 -16.86 41.31
C PRO A 122 -16.78 -16.03 42.53
N CYS A 123 -15.50 -15.95 42.85
CA CYS A 123 -15.00 -15.11 43.96
C CYS A 123 -15.20 -13.62 43.65
N ILE A 124 -14.84 -13.19 42.45
CA ILE A 124 -15.04 -11.80 41.98
C ILE A 124 -16.53 -11.48 41.94
N GLN A 125 -17.36 -12.40 41.44
CA GLN A 125 -18.80 -12.24 41.42
C GLN A 125 -19.38 -12.13 42.84
N ALA A 126 -18.90 -12.93 43.80
CA ALA A 126 -19.34 -12.84 45.19
C ALA A 126 -19.00 -11.47 45.80
N ILE A 127 -17.74 -11.03 45.66
CA ILE A 127 -17.29 -9.71 46.13
C ILE A 127 -18.12 -8.60 45.48
N TRP A 128 -18.32 -8.67 44.16
CA TRP A 128 -19.10 -7.70 43.41
C TRP A 128 -20.56 -7.65 43.86
N ARG A 129 -21.18 -8.82 44.08
CA ARG A 129 -22.54 -8.92 44.61
C ARG A 129 -22.64 -8.31 46.00
N THR A 130 -21.67 -8.55 46.89
CA THR A 130 -21.63 -7.93 48.22
C THR A 130 -21.49 -6.42 48.15
N ILE A 131 -20.60 -5.88 47.31
CA ILE A 131 -20.45 -4.44 47.12
C ILE A 131 -21.76 -3.83 46.61
N VAL A 132 -22.34 -4.45 45.59
CA VAL A 132 -23.61 -4.01 45.01
C VAL A 132 -24.73 -4.06 46.04
N ASP A 133 -24.83 -5.11 46.84
CA ASP A 133 -25.84 -5.23 47.88
C ASP A 133 -25.66 -4.14 48.96
N VAL A 134 -24.44 -3.93 49.45
CA VAL A 134 -24.13 -2.90 50.46
C VAL A 134 -24.40 -1.49 49.95
N VAL A 135 -24.25 -1.21 48.66
CA VAL A 135 -24.46 0.14 48.10
C VAL A 135 -25.90 0.34 47.63
N ILE A 136 -26.45 -0.64 46.92
CA ILE A 136 -27.77 -0.52 46.27
C ILE A 136 -28.89 -0.81 47.25
N SER A 137 -28.77 -1.78 48.16
CA SER A 137 -29.84 -2.09 49.12
C SER A 137 -30.21 -0.89 50.00
N PRO A 138 -29.28 -0.15 50.64
CA PRO A 138 -29.66 1.05 51.39
C PRO A 138 -30.14 2.20 50.49
N CYS A 139 -29.64 2.31 49.26
CA CYS A 139 -30.09 3.33 48.31
C CYS A 139 -31.54 3.10 47.89
N CYS A 140 -31.87 1.87 47.47
CA CYS A 140 -33.23 1.47 47.10
C CYS A 140 -34.18 1.52 48.29
N GLU A 141 -33.75 1.14 49.50
CA GLU A 141 -34.59 1.25 50.68
C GLU A 141 -34.87 2.72 51.04
N SER A 142 -33.86 3.59 50.96
CA SER A 142 -34.02 5.03 51.19
C SER A 142 -34.97 5.66 50.16
N MET A 143 -34.79 5.34 48.88
CA MET A 143 -35.69 5.78 47.80
C MET A 143 -37.12 5.24 47.99
N GLY A 144 -37.25 3.96 48.37
CA GLY A 144 -38.53 3.32 48.65
C GLY A 144 -39.27 3.99 49.80
N LYS A 145 -38.57 4.38 50.88
CA LYS A 145 -39.17 5.13 51.99
C LYS A 145 -39.59 6.55 51.58
N CYS A 146 -38.82 7.25 50.75
CA CYS A 146 -39.21 8.54 50.20
C CYS A 146 -40.50 8.46 49.37
N PHE A 147 -40.64 7.44 48.53
CA PHE A 147 -41.84 7.26 47.70
C PHE A 147 -43.03 6.69 48.48
N SER A 148 -42.81 5.83 49.48
CA SER A 148 -43.87 5.28 50.33
C SER A 148 -44.52 6.33 51.24
N SER A 149 -43.85 7.45 51.51
CA SER A 149 -44.44 8.55 52.29
C SER A 149 -45.54 9.30 51.52
N ILE A 150 -45.68 9.08 50.21
CA ILE A 150 -46.71 9.72 49.38
C ILE A 150 -47.97 8.83 49.42
N ASN A 151 -48.76 8.94 50.49
CA ASN A 151 -50.06 8.27 50.58
C ASN A 151 -51.10 9.05 49.75
N LEU A 152 -51.40 8.55 48.55
CA LEU A 152 -52.50 9.05 47.73
C LEU A 152 -53.83 8.55 48.30
N HIS A 153 -54.52 9.41 49.05
CA HIS A 153 -55.88 9.17 49.51
C HIS A 153 -56.84 9.56 48.38
N ILE A 154 -57.30 8.59 47.60
CA ILE A 154 -58.24 8.83 46.51
C ILE A 154 -59.64 9.02 47.11
N ALA A 155 -60.11 10.25 47.14
CA ALA A 155 -61.50 10.56 47.45
C ALA A 155 -62.35 10.13 46.24
N ARG A 156 -63.30 9.21 46.47
CA ARG A 156 -64.24 8.76 45.45
C ARG A 156 -65.54 9.53 45.62
N ASP A 157 -65.80 10.45 44.69
CA ASP A 157 -67.12 11.04 44.45
C ASP A 157 -68.13 10.01 43.93
#